data_AF-A0A2A5T2Y8-F1
#
_entry.id   AF-A0A2A5T2Y8-F1
#
_cell.length_a   1.000
_cell.length_b   1.000
_cell.length_c   1.000
_cell.angle_alpha   90.00
_cell.angle_beta   90.00
_cell.angle_gamma   90.00
#
_symmetry.space_group_name_H-M   'P 1'
#
loop_
_entity.id
_entity.type
_entity.pdbx_description
1 polymer ?
#
loop_
_entity_poly.entity_id
_entity_poly.type
_entity_poly.pdbx_seq_one_letter_code
_entity_poly.pdbx_strand_id
1 'polypeptide(L)' 'MRWFYGFKLHLIINDQVSIISVQVTTVNVDDRKPVSEMVDELFGCLYRDTGYISDPLEREPTEKGVTPITGMKKI' A
#
# COMPACT_ATOMS: atom_id res chain seq x y z
N MET A 1 -29.33 3.75 7.14
CA MET A 1 -28.33 4.20 6.14
C MET A 1 -27.27 5.00 6.87
N ARG A 2 -26.03 4.51 6.93
CA ARG A 2 -24.94 5.21 7.62
C ARG A 2 -24.12 5.95 6.57
N TRP A 3 -24.21 7.28 6.59
CA TRP A 3 -23.39 8.14 5.75
C TRP A 3 -22.02 8.24 6.40
N PHE A 4 -20.97 7.90 5.65
CA PHE A 4 -19.61 8.14 6.08
C PHE A 4 -19.08 9.32 5.29
N TYR A 5 -18.60 10.34 6.00
CA TYR A 5 -17.99 11.53 5.41
C TYR A 5 -16.51 11.46 5.70
N GLY A 6 -15.69 11.31 4.66
CA GLY A 6 -14.26 11.17 4.80
C GLY A 6 -13.58 10.58 3.57
N PHE A 7 -12.26 10.72 3.53
CA PHE A 7 -11.39 10.13 2.53
C PHE A 7 -10.26 9.38 3.25
N LYS A 8 -9.62 8.48 2.52
CA LYS A 8 -8.40 7.80 2.91
C LYS A 8 -7.24 8.42 2.14
N LEU A 9 -6.13 8.63 2.81
CA LEU A 9 -4.89 9.11 2.23
C LEU A 9 -3.87 7.98 2.26
N HIS A 10 -3.37 7.60 1.09
CA HIS A 10 -2.32 6.62 0.89
C HIS A 10 -1.03 7.36 0.55
N LEU A 11 0.04 7.01 1.23
CA LEU A 11 1.33 7.69 1.09
C LEU A 11 2.45 6.67 1.03
N ILE A 12 3.31 6.79 0.03
CA ILE A 12 4.56 6.04 -0.07
C ILE A 12 5.71 7.02 0.09
N ILE A 13 6.57 6.75 1.07
CA ILE A 13 7.70 7.59 1.45
C ILE A 13 8.97 6.75 1.33
N ASN A 14 10.05 7.35 0.83
CA ASN A 14 11.37 6.71 0.86
C ASN A 14 12.06 6.83 2.23
N ASP A 15 13.23 6.22 2.37
CA ASP A 15 14.07 6.27 3.57
C ASP A 15 14.57 7.69 3.90
N GLN A 16 14.59 8.59 2.91
CA GLN A 16 14.97 10.00 3.05
C GLN A 16 13.79 10.92 3.39
N VAL A 17 12.64 10.35 3.79
CA VAL A 17 11.42 11.11 4.16
C VAL A 17 10.85 11.93 2.99
N SER A 18 11.17 11.54 1.76
CA SER A 18 10.59 12.12 0.55
C SER A 18 9.36 11.34 0.10
N ILE A 19 8.32 12.07 -0.27
CA ILE A 19 7.07 11.50 -0.77
C ILE A 19 7.29 11.05 -2.22
N ILE A 20 7.08 9.76 -2.48
CA ILE A 20 7.24 9.17 -3.82
C ILE A 20 5.89 9.07 -4.52
N SER A 21 4.83 8.71 -3.79
CA SER A 21 3.48 8.57 -4.36
C SER A 21 2.41 8.93 -3.33
N VAL A 22 1.34 9.56 -3.80
CA VAL A 22 0.19 9.99 -3.00
C VAL A 22 -1.09 9.59 -3.73
N GLN A 23 -2.02 8.95 -3.02
CA GLN A 23 -3.36 8.68 -3.55
C GLN A 23 -4.42 8.98 -2.52
N VAL A 24 -5.49 9.64 -2.95
CA VAL A 24 -6.65 9.95 -2.10
C VAL A 24 -7.84 9.17 -2.62
N THR A 25 -8.47 8.39 -1.75
CA THR A 25 -9.66 7.61 -2.11
C THR A 25 -10.82 7.93 -1.18
N THR A 26 -12.05 7.74 -1.66
CA THR A 26 -13.22 7.84 -0.77
C THR A 26 -13.19 6.73 0.28
N VAL A 27 -13.82 6.95 1.43
CA VAL A 27 -13.76 5.97 2.55
C VAL A 27 -14.26 4.57 2.20
N ASN A 28 -15.14 4.45 1.19
CA ASN A 28 -15.73 3.18 0.77
C ASN A 28 -14.85 2.40 -0.23
N VAL A 29 -13.71 2.96 -0.64
CA VAL A 29 -12.77 2.28 -1.52
C VAL A 29 -11.92 1.30 -0.71
N ASP A 30 -11.87 0.06 -1.20
CA ASP A 30 -10.95 -0.97 -0.71
C ASP A 30 -9.50 -0.51 -0.92
N ASP A 31 -8.70 -0.55 0.15
CA ASP A 31 -7.32 -0.06 0.18
C ASP A 31 -6.38 -0.84 -0.74
N ARG A 32 -6.77 -2.02 -1.20
CA ARG A 32 -5.96 -2.86 -2.09
C ARG A 32 -5.82 -2.28 -3.49
N LYS A 33 -6.88 -1.66 -4.02
CA LYS A 33 -6.87 -1.05 -5.36
C LYS A 33 -5.86 0.11 -5.47
N PRO A 34 -5.94 1.15 -4.61
CA PRO A 34 -5.00 2.26 -4.69
C PRO A 34 -3.57 1.80 -4.41
N VAL A 35 -3.38 0.90 -3.44
CA VAL A 35 -2.05 0.40 -3.09
C VAL A 35 -1.41 -0.44 -4.22
N SER A 36 -2.19 -1.12 -5.06
CA SER A 36 -1.65 -1.81 -6.26
C SER A 36 -1.23 -0.80 -7.33
N GLU A 37 -2.09 0.16 -7.65
CA GLU A 37 -1.81 1.23 -8.63
C GLU A 37 -0.57 2.05 -8.25
N MET A 38 -0.41 2.39 -6.97
CA MET A 38 0.74 3.15 -6.49
C MET A 38 2.06 2.37 -6.54
N VAL A 39 2.01 1.04 -6.50
CA VAL A 39 3.20 0.18 -6.50
C VAL A 39 3.61 -0.24 -7.90
N ASP A 40 2.68 -0.20 -8.87
CA ASP A 40 2.98 -0.43 -10.28
C ASP A 40 3.99 0.57 -10.86
N GLU A 41 4.07 1.79 -10.31
CA GLU A 41 5.03 2.82 -10.72
C GLU A 41 6.35 2.79 -9.93
N LEU A 42 6.52 1.83 -9.01
CA LEU A 42 7.66 1.76 -8.09
C LEU A 42 8.53 0.52 -8.35
N PHE A 43 9.82 0.64 -8.00
CA PHE A 43 10.80 -0.45 -8.03
C PHE A 43 11.59 -0.46 -6.71
N GLY A 44 11.97 -1.64 -6.19
CA GLY A 44 12.77 -1.77 -4.96
C GLY A 44 12.06 -2.44 -3.79
N CYS A 45 12.48 -2.18 -2.54
CA CYS A 45 11.87 -2.80 -1.37
C CYS A 45 10.71 -1.98 -0.83
N LEU A 46 9.55 -2.61 -0.62
CA LEU A 46 8.37 -1.96 -0.08
C LEU A 46 8.06 -2.47 1.32
N TYR A 47 8.14 -1.59 2.31
CA TYR A 47 7.74 -1.89 3.68
C TYR A 47 6.24 -1.68 3.86
N ARG A 48 5.51 -2.74 4.23
CA ARG A 48 4.05 -2.71 4.45
C ARG A 48 3.66 -3.25 5.82
N ASP A 49 2.49 -2.83 6.28
CA ASP A 49 1.86 -3.35 7.49
C ASP A 49 1.42 -4.82 7.32
N THR A 50 1.45 -5.55 8.44
CA THR A 50 1.10 -6.98 8.52
C THR A 50 -0.33 -7.28 8.00
N GLY A 51 -1.22 -6.28 7.98
CA GLY A 51 -2.57 -6.40 7.46
C GLY A 51 -2.66 -6.67 5.95
N TYR A 52 -1.56 -6.47 5.22
CA TYR A 52 -1.48 -6.71 3.78
C TYR A 52 -0.82 -8.07 3.41
N ILE A 53 -0.46 -8.90 4.40
CA ILE A 53 0.28 -10.17 4.22
C ILE A 53 -0.58 -11.27 3.57
N SER A 54 -1.89 -11.29 3.83
CA SER A 54 -2.75 -12.43 3.46
C SER A 54 -3.38 -12.32 2.07
N ASP A 55 -2.99 -11.34 1.27
CA ASP A 55 -3.66 -11.02 0.01
C ASP A 55 -2.82 -11.37 -1.23
N PRO A 56 -3.45 -11.67 -2.39
CA PRO A 56 -2.77 -11.89 -3.67
C PRO A 56 -1.89 -10.71 -4.13
N LEU A 57 -2.00 -9.57 -3.43
CA LEU A 57 -1.18 -8.36 -3.52
C LEU A 57 0.32 -8.58 -3.27
N GLU A 58 0.76 -9.75 -2.79
CA GLU A 58 2.20 -10.11 -2.71
C GLU A 58 2.77 -10.64 -4.04
N ARG A 59 1.92 -11.23 -4.90
CA ARG A 59 2.38 -11.86 -6.15
C ARG A 59 2.65 -10.85 -7.25
N GLU A 60 1.77 -9.86 -7.42
CA GLU A 60 1.91 -8.84 -8.49
C GLU A 60 3.16 -7.95 -8.35
N PRO A 61 3.55 -7.45 -7.15
CA PRO A 61 4.73 -6.59 -7.02
C PRO A 61 6.05 -7.34 -7.24
N THR A 62 6.11 -8.62 -6.84
CA THR A 62 7.31 -9.45 -6.97
C THR A 62 7.69 -9.68 -8.44
N GLU A 63 6.69 -9.80 -9.32
CA GLU A 63 6.90 -9.93 -10.78
C GLU A 63 7.40 -8.62 -11.42
N LYS A 64 7.17 -7.46 -10.78
CA LYS A 64 7.59 -6.13 -11.25
C LYS A 64 8.89 -5.63 -10.61
N GLY A 65 9.58 -6.48 -9.85
CA GLY A 65 10.86 -6.13 -9.20
C GLY A 65 10.70 -5.37 -7.87
N VAL A 66 9.52 -5.42 -7.26
CA VAL A 66 9.27 -4.89 -5.92
C VAL A 66 9.30 -6.03 -4.91
N THR A 67 10.24 -5.99 -3.96
CA THR A 67 10.32 -6.98 -2.88
C THR A 67 9.53 -6.47 -1.67
N PRO A 68 8.39 -7.08 -1.31
CA PRO A 68 7.68 -6.72 -0.09
C PRO A 68 8.50 -7.14 1.14
N ILE A 69 8.76 -6.19 2.05
CA ILE A 69 9.35 -6.47 3.37
C ILE A 69 8.26 -6.20 4.41
N THR A 70 7.78 -7.25 5.06
CA THR A 70 6.73 -7.14 6.07
C THR A 70 7.32 -7.24 7.48
N GLY A 71 6.86 -6.35 8.37
CA GLY A 71 7.18 -6.42 9.79
C GLY A 71 6.50 -7.64 10.42
N MET A 72 7.29 -8.51 11.07
CA MET A 72 6.76 -9.65 11.82
C MET A 72 5.94 -9.13 13.01
N LYS A 73 4.67 -9.55 13.14
CA LYS A 73 3.94 -9.42 14.41
C LYS A 73 4.66 -10.27 15.45
N LYS A 74 5.21 -9.63 16.48
CA LYS A 74 5.71 -10.34 17.67
C LYS A 74 4.49 -10.92 18.40
N ILE A 75 4.41 -12.25 18.46
CA ILE A 75 3.41 -13.01 19.25
C ILE A 75 3.73 -12.83 20.74
#